data_AF-A0A537RRW6-F1
#
_entry.id   AF-A0A537RRW6-F1
#
_cell.length_a   1.000
_cell.length_b   1.000
_cell.length_c   1.000
_cell.angle_alpha   90.00
_cell.angle_beta   90.00
_cell.angle_gamma   90.00
#
_symmetry.space_group_name_H-M   'P 1'
#
loop_
_entity.id
_entity.type
_entity.pdbx_description
1 polymer ?
#
loop_
_entity_poly.entity_id
_entity_poly.type
_entity_poly.pdbx_seq_one_letter_code
_entity_poly.pdbx_strand_id
1 'polypeptide(L)'
;MAQRDDFTAATKRLLADRVGHRCSNPACRASTCGPQADPNRSLNVGVAAHISAASPGGARYYPQLSAEDRTSALNGIWLCQVCAKLIDNDIGTYDTAALHAWKAAAESAAFAFVGKAVAQTLESSTSLSAAASELLIACADKGSIHVLDSEQAGPWVAIGARNFLDENDPAFAATYVDALEELVAKRLVRREAGILYSLTGAGFRIARRLKDFMIGNEG
;
A
#
# COMPACT_ATOMS: atom_id res chain seq x y z
N MET A 1 -24.62 4.42 -36.03
CA MET A 1 -23.90 4.44 -34.73
C MET A 1 -22.63 3.62 -34.92
N ALA A 2 -21.46 4.19 -34.66
CA ALA A 2 -20.21 3.43 -34.78
C ALA A 2 -20.23 2.24 -33.80
N GLN A 3 -19.80 1.07 -34.28
CA GLN A 3 -19.71 -0.15 -33.49
C GLN A 3 -18.78 0.09 -32.29
N ARG A 4 -19.28 -0.18 -31.08
CA ARG A 4 -18.52 -0.04 -29.84
C ARG A 4 -17.74 -1.33 -29.62
N ASP A 5 -16.41 -1.22 -29.50
CA ASP A 5 -15.50 -2.34 -29.32
C ASP A 5 -15.52 -2.81 -27.84
N ASP A 6 -16.61 -3.42 -27.40
CA ASP A 6 -16.76 -3.88 -26.00
C ASP A 6 -15.98 -5.17 -25.71
N PHE A 7 -15.44 -5.27 -24.49
CA PHE A 7 -14.79 -6.49 -24.00
C PHE A 7 -15.72 -7.71 -24.04
N THR A 8 -15.17 -8.85 -24.49
CA THR A 8 -15.84 -10.15 -24.38
C THR A 8 -16.03 -10.56 -22.92
N ALA A 9 -16.96 -11.50 -22.66
CA ALA A 9 -17.15 -12.05 -21.32
C ALA A 9 -15.85 -12.69 -20.76
N ALA A 10 -15.07 -13.34 -21.62
CA ALA A 10 -13.79 -13.93 -21.26
C ALA A 10 -12.77 -12.86 -20.83
N THR A 11 -12.65 -11.77 -21.59
CA THR A 11 -11.77 -10.64 -21.23
C THR A 11 -12.20 -9.99 -19.92
N LYS A 12 -13.50 -9.77 -19.71
CA LYS A 12 -14.04 -9.21 -18.46
C LYS A 12 -13.68 -10.08 -17.25
N ARG A 13 -13.85 -11.40 -17.38
CA ARG A 13 -13.49 -12.36 -16.33
C ARG A 13 -11.99 -12.36 -16.05
N LEU A 14 -11.16 -12.41 -17.11
CA LEU A 14 -9.71 -12.34 -16.99
C LEU A 14 -9.26 -11.08 -16.23
N LEU A 15 -9.81 -9.91 -16.57
CA LEU A 15 -9.49 -8.66 -15.88
C LEU A 15 -9.85 -8.70 -14.39
N ALA A 16 -10.98 -9.29 -14.04
CA ALA A 16 -11.41 -9.45 -12.65
C ALA A 16 -10.50 -10.43 -11.89
N ASP A 17 -10.20 -11.59 -12.48
CA ASP A 17 -9.40 -12.65 -11.88
C ASP A 17 -7.96 -12.17 -11.60
N ARG A 18 -7.36 -11.40 -12.52
CA ARG A 18 -5.99 -10.84 -12.39
C ARG A 18 -5.80 -9.94 -11.17
N VAL A 19 -6.88 -9.39 -10.63
CA VAL A 19 -6.83 -8.51 -9.44
C VAL A 19 -7.59 -9.10 -8.25
N GLY A 20 -7.95 -10.38 -8.31
CA GLY A 20 -8.69 -11.08 -7.26
C GLY A 20 -10.06 -10.48 -6.99
N HIS A 21 -10.76 -10.04 -8.04
CA HIS A 21 -12.05 -9.34 -7.96
C HIS A 21 -12.04 -8.10 -7.07
N ARG A 22 -10.90 -7.39 -6.95
CA ARG A 22 -10.82 -6.11 -6.23
C ARG A 22 -10.72 -4.93 -7.18
N CYS A 23 -11.30 -3.80 -6.79
CA CYS A 23 -11.17 -2.56 -7.54
C CYS A 23 -9.68 -2.17 -7.70
N SER A 24 -9.25 -1.82 -8.91
CA SER A 24 -7.86 -1.40 -9.16
C SER A 24 -7.53 0.02 -8.69
N ASN A 25 -8.52 0.84 -8.31
CA ASN A 25 -8.25 2.13 -7.68
C ASN A 25 -7.50 1.91 -6.34
N PRO A 26 -6.28 2.45 -6.18
CA PRO A 26 -5.45 2.26 -4.99
C PRO A 26 -6.11 2.70 -3.68
N ALA A 27 -6.96 3.75 -3.73
CA ALA A 27 -7.67 4.24 -2.55
C ALA A 27 -8.95 3.45 -2.24
N CYS A 28 -9.45 2.64 -3.19
CA CYS A 28 -10.70 1.90 -3.03
C CYS A 28 -10.47 0.43 -2.64
N ARG A 29 -9.83 -0.37 -3.51
CA ARG A 29 -9.54 -1.81 -3.32
C ARG A 29 -10.72 -2.69 -2.86
N ALA A 30 -11.94 -2.21 -2.99
CA ALA A 30 -13.15 -2.90 -2.54
C ALA A 30 -13.33 -4.24 -3.26
N SER A 31 -13.86 -5.24 -2.55
CA SER A 31 -14.35 -6.47 -3.20
C SER A 31 -15.47 -6.10 -4.15
N THR A 32 -15.43 -6.64 -5.36
CA THR A 32 -16.42 -6.34 -6.41
C THR A 32 -17.40 -7.48 -6.62
N CYS A 33 -17.21 -8.61 -5.95
CA CYS A 33 -18.15 -9.72 -5.95
C CYS A 33 -18.40 -10.28 -4.55
N GLY A 34 -19.49 -11.02 -4.43
CA GLY A 34 -19.90 -11.67 -3.18
C GLY A 34 -21.06 -12.64 -3.40
N PRO A 35 -21.47 -13.37 -2.36
CA PRO A 35 -22.58 -14.30 -2.44
C PRO A 35 -23.90 -13.56 -2.69
N GLN A 36 -24.82 -14.20 -3.40
CA GLN A 36 -26.23 -13.78 -3.51
C GLN A 36 -27.12 -14.78 -2.74
N ALA A 37 -28.35 -14.39 -2.44
CA ALA A 37 -29.34 -15.28 -1.81
C ALA A 37 -29.66 -16.53 -2.65
N ASP A 38 -29.62 -16.43 -3.98
CA ASP A 38 -29.66 -17.59 -4.87
C ASP A 38 -28.28 -18.27 -4.87
N PRO A 39 -28.16 -19.55 -4.46
CA PRO A 39 -26.88 -20.26 -4.39
C PRO A 39 -26.22 -20.47 -5.76
N ASN A 40 -26.94 -20.31 -6.86
CA ASN A 40 -26.41 -20.43 -8.23
C ASN A 40 -25.91 -19.11 -8.80
N ARG A 41 -25.89 -18.03 -8.01
CA ARG A 41 -25.55 -16.68 -8.46
C ARG A 41 -24.60 -15.97 -7.50
N SER A 42 -24.01 -14.89 -8.00
CA SER A 42 -23.17 -13.98 -7.21
C SER A 42 -23.60 -12.54 -7.45
N LEU A 43 -23.36 -11.71 -6.43
CA LEU A 43 -23.38 -10.26 -6.59
C LEU A 43 -22.13 -9.84 -7.35
N ASN A 44 -22.28 -8.88 -8.26
CA ASN A 44 -21.17 -8.27 -8.98
C ASN A 44 -21.43 -6.77 -9.13
N VAL A 45 -20.52 -5.97 -8.58
CA VAL A 45 -20.49 -4.50 -8.71
C VAL A 45 -19.23 -4.01 -9.43
N GLY A 46 -18.48 -4.94 -10.02
CA GLY A 46 -17.28 -4.69 -10.81
C GLY A 46 -17.57 -4.62 -12.30
N VAL A 47 -16.76 -3.85 -13.01
CA VAL A 47 -16.83 -3.66 -14.46
C VAL A 47 -15.42 -3.59 -15.04
N ALA A 48 -15.28 -4.10 -16.27
CA ALA A 48 -14.09 -3.86 -17.07
C ALA A 48 -14.21 -2.49 -17.75
N ALA A 49 -13.43 -1.52 -17.28
CA ALA A 49 -13.34 -0.20 -17.87
C ALA A 49 -12.22 -0.17 -18.92
N HIS A 50 -12.41 0.63 -19.97
CA HIS A 50 -11.40 0.85 -20.98
C HIS A 50 -10.44 1.95 -20.52
N ILE A 51 -9.14 1.71 -20.60
CA ILE A 51 -8.11 2.72 -20.36
C ILE A 51 -8.16 3.75 -21.49
N SER A 52 -8.12 3.30 -22.74
CA SER A 52 -8.44 4.11 -23.93
C SER A 52 -9.78 3.67 -24.52
N ALA A 53 -10.68 4.61 -24.79
CA ALA A 53 -12.06 4.29 -25.15
C ALA A 53 -12.25 3.29 -26.31
N ALA A 54 -13.33 2.50 -26.19
CA ALA A 54 -13.80 1.51 -27.16
C ALA A 54 -14.32 2.10 -28.49
N SER A 55 -14.47 3.42 -28.58
CA SER A 55 -15.00 4.09 -29.77
C SER A 55 -14.58 5.56 -29.82
N PRO A 56 -14.57 6.19 -31.02
CA PRO A 56 -14.39 7.64 -31.15
C PRO A 56 -15.31 8.44 -30.24
N GLY A 57 -14.80 9.53 -29.66
CA GLY A 57 -15.55 10.42 -28.77
C GLY A 57 -15.66 9.94 -27.31
N GLY A 58 -15.14 8.74 -26.98
CA GLY A 58 -15.03 8.29 -25.59
C GLY A 58 -13.81 8.86 -24.86
N ALA A 59 -13.78 8.67 -23.54
CA ALA A 59 -12.68 9.11 -22.69
C ALA A 59 -11.33 8.52 -23.13
N ARG A 60 -10.31 9.37 -23.28
CA ARG A 60 -8.95 8.97 -23.67
C ARG A 60 -8.89 8.17 -24.99
N TYR A 61 -9.80 8.42 -25.92
CA TYR A 61 -9.81 7.71 -27.21
C TYR A 61 -8.48 7.90 -27.95
N TYR A 62 -7.86 6.79 -28.37
CA TYR A 62 -6.64 6.80 -29.18
C TYR A 62 -6.93 6.22 -30.57
N PRO A 63 -6.95 7.05 -31.64
CA PRO A 63 -7.36 6.61 -32.98
C PRO A 63 -6.52 5.49 -33.58
N GLN A 64 -5.25 5.38 -33.17
CA GLN A 64 -4.30 4.40 -33.71
C GLN A 64 -4.49 2.99 -33.13
N LEU A 65 -5.34 2.80 -32.11
CA LEU A 65 -5.66 1.45 -31.62
C LEU A 65 -6.55 0.72 -32.60
N SER A 66 -6.18 -0.51 -32.94
CA SER A 66 -7.05 -1.44 -33.66
C SER A 66 -8.22 -1.88 -32.77
N ALA A 67 -9.26 -2.49 -33.37
CA ALA A 67 -10.37 -3.06 -32.60
C ALA A 67 -9.90 -4.19 -31.66
N GLU A 68 -8.88 -4.96 -32.08
CA GLU A 68 -8.26 -5.99 -31.26
C GLU A 68 -7.53 -5.38 -30.06
N ASP A 69 -6.77 -4.31 -30.26
CA ASP A 69 -6.09 -3.60 -29.16
C ASP A 69 -7.08 -2.98 -28.18
N ARG A 70 -8.18 -2.41 -28.68
CA ARG A 70 -9.23 -1.81 -27.83
C ARG A 70 -9.91 -2.83 -26.94
N THR A 71 -10.12 -4.05 -27.45
CA THR A 71 -10.76 -5.16 -26.72
C THR A 71 -9.78 -6.05 -25.97
N SER A 72 -8.48 -5.76 -26.03
CA SER A 72 -7.44 -6.49 -25.31
C SER A 72 -7.48 -6.20 -23.81
N ALA A 73 -7.13 -7.20 -23.00
CA ALA A 73 -6.94 -7.04 -21.56
C ALA A 73 -5.83 -6.04 -21.19
N LEU A 74 -4.93 -5.70 -22.14
CA LEU A 74 -3.93 -4.65 -21.98
C LEU A 74 -4.57 -3.26 -21.90
N ASN A 75 -5.65 -3.02 -22.64
CA ASN A 75 -6.43 -1.79 -22.61
C ASN A 75 -7.52 -1.81 -21.53
N GLY A 76 -7.62 -2.87 -20.74
CA GLY A 76 -8.65 -3.06 -19.73
C GLY A 76 -8.16 -2.90 -18.29
N ILE A 77 -8.97 -2.26 -17.46
CA ILE A 77 -8.79 -2.18 -16.00
C ILE A 77 -10.09 -2.60 -15.29
N TRP A 78 -9.96 -3.40 -14.22
CA TRP A 78 -11.11 -3.82 -13.42
C TRP A 78 -11.39 -2.82 -12.28
N LEU A 79 -12.60 -2.27 -12.23
CA LEU A 79 -13.00 -1.26 -11.25
C LEU A 79 -14.40 -1.56 -10.70
N CYS A 80 -14.73 -1.07 -9.51
CA CYS A 80 -16.14 -1.01 -9.11
C CYS A 80 -16.88 0.03 -9.97
N GLN A 81 -18.21 -0.11 -10.11
CA GLN A 81 -19.04 0.79 -10.93
C GLN A 81 -18.82 2.28 -10.58
N VAL A 82 -18.65 2.60 -9.30
CA VAL A 82 -18.40 3.99 -8.84
C VAL A 82 -17.07 4.51 -9.37
N CYS A 83 -15.98 3.75 -9.19
CA CYS A 83 -14.65 4.17 -9.65
C CYS A 83 -14.56 4.21 -11.18
N ALA A 84 -15.23 3.29 -11.87
CA ALA A 84 -15.29 3.32 -13.34
C ALA A 84 -15.96 4.61 -13.83
N LYS A 85 -17.06 5.03 -13.20
CA LYS A 85 -17.73 6.28 -13.56
C LYS A 85 -16.87 7.52 -13.23
N LEU A 86 -16.15 7.49 -12.11
CA LEU A 86 -15.26 8.56 -11.69
C LEU A 86 -14.16 8.85 -12.73
N ILE A 87 -13.46 7.81 -13.19
CA ILE A 87 -12.34 7.97 -14.14
C ILE A 87 -12.77 8.48 -15.51
N ASP A 88 -14.02 8.22 -15.91
CA ASP A 88 -14.55 8.67 -17.19
C ASP A 88 -15.07 10.12 -17.12
N ASN A 89 -15.44 10.59 -15.93
CA ASN A 89 -15.93 11.95 -15.72
C ASN A 89 -14.80 12.98 -15.54
N ASP A 90 -13.61 12.57 -15.09
CA ASP A 90 -12.45 13.45 -14.89
C ASP A 90 -11.20 12.94 -15.63
N ILE A 91 -11.21 13.11 -16.95
CA ILE A 91 -10.15 12.65 -17.84
C ILE A 91 -8.80 13.35 -17.54
N GLY A 92 -8.84 14.59 -17.05
CA GLY A 92 -7.63 15.36 -16.74
C GLY A 92 -6.87 14.79 -15.55
N THR A 93 -7.59 14.36 -14.51
CA THR A 93 -6.99 13.71 -13.34
C THR A 93 -6.61 12.25 -13.62
N TYR A 94 -7.41 11.55 -14.44
CA TYR A 94 -7.23 10.13 -14.73
C TYR A 94 -6.85 9.89 -16.19
N ASP A 95 -5.61 10.20 -16.53
CA ASP A 95 -5.04 9.93 -17.84
C ASP A 95 -4.69 8.44 -18.03
N THR A 96 -4.26 8.06 -19.24
CA THR A 96 -3.92 6.67 -19.55
C THR A 96 -2.75 6.16 -18.72
N ALA A 97 -1.75 7.00 -18.44
CA ALA A 97 -0.58 6.63 -17.65
C ALA A 97 -0.95 6.29 -16.21
N ALA A 98 -1.79 7.11 -15.57
CA ALA A 98 -2.31 6.87 -14.24
C ALA A 98 -3.11 5.56 -14.16
N LEU A 99 -3.97 5.28 -15.15
CA LEU A 99 -4.75 4.04 -15.17
C LEU A 99 -3.89 2.80 -15.42
N HIS A 100 -2.84 2.89 -16.24
CA HIS A 100 -1.86 1.81 -16.38
C HIS A 100 -1.09 1.57 -15.07
N ALA A 101 -0.70 2.63 -14.35
CA ALA A 101 -0.07 2.51 -13.04
C ALA A 101 -1.00 1.84 -12.02
N TRP A 102 -2.29 2.22 -11.99
CA TRP A 102 -3.29 1.58 -11.12
C TRP A 102 -3.47 0.09 -11.43
N LYS A 103 -3.56 -0.26 -12.72
CA LYS A 103 -3.63 -1.66 -13.16
C LYS A 103 -2.41 -2.45 -12.68
N ALA A 104 -1.20 -1.95 -12.94
CA ALA A 104 0.04 -2.64 -12.55
C ALA A 104 0.13 -2.83 -11.03
N ALA A 105 -0.17 -1.79 -10.24
CA ALA A 105 -0.17 -1.87 -8.79
C ALA A 105 -1.22 -2.86 -8.26
N ALA A 106 -2.41 -2.88 -8.85
CA ALA A 106 -3.48 -3.79 -8.47
C ALA A 106 -3.15 -5.26 -8.74
N GLU A 107 -2.54 -5.55 -9.89
CA GLU A 107 -2.09 -6.88 -10.28
C GLU A 107 -0.89 -7.34 -9.43
N SER A 108 0.07 -6.44 -9.17
CA SER A 108 1.20 -6.72 -8.26
C SER A 108 0.72 -7.02 -6.84
N ALA A 109 -0.23 -6.24 -6.31
CA ALA A 109 -0.83 -6.49 -5.02
C ALA A 109 -1.55 -7.85 -5.01
N ALA A 110 -2.35 -8.17 -6.02
CA ALA A 110 -3.04 -9.46 -6.11
C ALA A 110 -2.04 -10.63 -6.14
N PHE A 111 -0.96 -10.51 -6.91
CA PHE A 111 0.12 -11.49 -6.96
C PHE A 111 0.76 -11.69 -5.57
N ALA A 112 1.03 -10.61 -4.84
CA ALA A 112 1.63 -10.67 -3.51
C ALA A 112 0.77 -11.46 -2.49
N PHE A 113 -0.55 -11.52 -2.70
CA PHE A 113 -1.51 -12.23 -1.85
C PHE A 113 -1.81 -13.67 -2.29
N VAL A 114 -1.30 -14.13 -3.45
CA VAL A 114 -1.55 -15.50 -3.90
C VAL A 114 -1.02 -16.50 -2.86
N GLY A 115 -1.92 -17.36 -2.38
CA GLY A 115 -1.60 -18.39 -1.37
C GLY A 115 -1.33 -17.86 0.04
N LYS A 116 -1.57 -16.57 0.32
CA LYS A 116 -1.34 -15.97 1.65
C LYS A 116 -2.65 -15.55 2.31
N ALA A 117 -2.76 -15.79 3.61
CA ALA A 117 -3.89 -15.31 4.40
C ALA A 117 -3.80 -13.79 4.57
N VAL A 118 -4.93 -13.08 4.40
CA VAL A 118 -5.01 -11.62 4.59
C VAL A 118 -4.57 -11.20 5.99
N ALA A 119 -4.87 -12.01 7.01
CA ALA A 119 -4.47 -11.78 8.40
C ALA A 119 -2.95 -11.65 8.56
N GLN A 120 -2.17 -12.54 7.91
CA GLN A 120 -0.71 -12.54 7.99
C GLN A 120 -0.08 -11.26 7.41
N THR A 121 -0.74 -10.61 6.44
CA THR A 121 -0.20 -9.39 5.82
C THR A 121 -0.60 -8.12 6.57
N LEU A 122 -1.79 -8.09 7.18
CA LEU A 122 -2.18 -6.99 8.06
C LEU A 122 -1.29 -6.95 9.30
N GLU A 123 -0.96 -8.10 9.90
CA GLU A 123 -0.07 -8.21 11.05
C GLU A 123 1.36 -7.74 10.76
N SER A 124 1.92 -8.03 9.58
CA SER A 124 3.21 -7.46 9.16
C SER A 124 3.16 -5.93 8.96
N SER A 125 2.01 -5.40 8.53
CA SER A 125 1.83 -3.96 8.33
C SER A 125 1.55 -3.18 9.63
N THR A 126 0.97 -3.82 10.64
CA THR A 126 0.47 -3.18 11.88
C THR A 126 1.23 -3.55 13.15
N SER A 127 1.96 -4.66 13.20
CA SER A 127 2.89 -4.94 14.30
C SER A 127 4.22 -4.22 14.09
N LEU A 128 4.80 -3.75 15.19
CA LEU A 128 6.15 -3.23 15.24
C LEU A 128 7.07 -4.35 15.70
N SER A 129 8.30 -4.40 15.21
CA SER A 129 9.32 -5.26 15.83
C SER A 129 9.50 -4.89 17.32
N ALA A 130 10.03 -5.83 18.11
CA ALA A 130 10.32 -5.59 19.52
C ALA A 130 11.28 -4.39 19.68
N ALA A 131 12.33 -4.34 18.86
CA ALA A 131 13.29 -3.23 18.83
C ALA A 131 12.62 -1.90 18.43
N ALA A 132 11.75 -1.88 17.42
CA ALA A 132 11.04 -0.66 17.01
C ALA A 132 10.08 -0.17 18.11
N SER A 133 9.42 -1.09 18.80
CA SER A 133 8.57 -0.77 19.96
C SER A 133 9.40 -0.16 21.09
N GLU A 134 10.57 -0.72 21.37
CA GLU A 134 11.47 -0.22 22.39
C GLU A 134 12.00 1.18 22.08
N LEU A 135 12.39 1.45 20.82
CA LEU A 135 12.77 2.80 20.38
C LEU A 135 11.63 3.80 20.57
N LEU A 136 10.40 3.45 20.20
CA LEU A 136 9.23 4.32 20.41
C LEU A 136 8.99 4.63 21.89
N ILE A 137 9.08 3.61 22.75
CA ILE A 137 8.93 3.79 24.20
C ILE A 137 10.04 4.72 24.73
N ALA A 138 11.28 4.52 24.30
CA ALA A 138 12.42 5.31 24.73
C ALA A 138 12.32 6.79 24.33
N CYS A 139 11.74 7.11 23.17
CA CYS A 139 11.58 8.48 22.69
C CYS A 139 10.20 9.09 22.96
N ALA A 140 9.32 8.42 23.70
CA ALA A 140 7.93 8.85 23.90
C ALA A 140 7.77 10.27 24.48
N ASP A 141 8.75 10.73 25.26
CA ASP A 141 8.70 12.04 25.93
C ASP A 141 9.21 13.18 25.06
N LYS A 142 10.43 13.04 24.50
CA LYS A 142 11.12 14.10 23.74
C LYS A 142 10.94 13.97 22.22
N GLY A 143 10.69 12.77 21.73
CA GLY A 143 10.50 12.46 20.32
C GLY A 143 11.74 12.56 19.45
N SER A 144 12.93 12.84 20.02
CA SER A 144 14.19 12.95 19.29
C SER A 144 14.98 11.65 19.34
N ILE A 145 15.47 11.21 18.19
CA ILE A 145 16.32 10.03 18.00
C ILE A 145 17.55 10.49 17.23
N HIS A 146 18.73 10.05 17.64
CA HIS A 146 20.00 10.37 16.98
C HIS A 146 20.65 9.09 16.43
N VAL A 147 21.21 9.15 15.24
CA VAL A 147 22.05 8.08 14.68
C VAL A 147 23.50 8.54 14.69
N LEU A 148 24.32 7.86 15.49
CA LEU A 148 25.75 8.13 15.64
C LEU A 148 26.54 7.00 14.96
N ASP A 149 27.83 7.22 14.76
CA ASP A 149 28.73 6.24 14.11
C ASP A 149 29.87 5.87 15.06
N SER A 150 30.39 4.67 14.94
CA SER A 150 31.52 4.15 15.70
C SER A 150 32.36 3.22 14.83
N GLU A 151 33.68 3.20 15.03
CA GLU A 151 34.58 2.37 14.21
C GLU A 151 34.33 0.86 14.39
N GLN A 152 33.84 0.43 15.55
CA GLN A 152 33.69 -0.99 15.89
C GLN A 152 32.29 -1.54 15.60
N ALA A 153 31.24 -0.76 15.86
CA ALA A 153 29.86 -1.22 15.71
C ALA A 153 29.13 -0.59 14.51
N GLY A 154 29.76 0.38 13.81
CA GLY A 154 29.11 1.13 12.74
C GLY A 154 28.02 2.07 13.27
N PRO A 155 26.96 2.34 12.48
CA PRO A 155 25.88 3.23 12.88
C PRO A 155 25.05 2.63 14.02
N TRP A 156 24.67 3.47 14.99
CA TRP A 156 23.90 3.05 16.17
C TRP A 156 22.95 4.16 16.64
N VAL A 157 21.92 3.77 17.41
CA VAL A 157 20.82 4.66 17.80
C VAL A 157 21.01 5.19 19.23
N ALA A 158 20.84 6.50 19.41
CA ALA A 158 20.85 7.18 20.71
C ALA A 158 19.54 7.94 20.95
N ILE A 159 18.94 7.76 22.12
CA ILE A 159 17.69 8.44 22.52
C ILE A 159 17.85 8.99 23.93
N GLY A 160 18.00 10.32 24.04
CA GLY A 160 18.25 10.97 25.33
C GLY A 160 19.54 10.46 25.97
N ALA A 161 19.42 9.80 27.12
CA ALA A 161 20.56 9.18 27.82
C ALA A 161 20.72 7.68 27.51
N ARG A 162 19.83 7.08 26.70
CA ARG A 162 19.88 5.66 26.34
C ARG A 162 20.65 5.48 25.04
N ASN A 163 21.66 4.61 25.09
CA ASN A 163 22.44 4.21 23.93
C ASN A 163 22.05 2.77 23.56
N PHE A 164 21.62 2.56 22.31
CA PHE A 164 21.29 1.26 21.76
C PHE A 164 22.50 0.71 21.01
N LEU A 165 23.55 0.44 21.78
CA LEU A 165 24.86 0.00 21.32
C LEU A 165 25.41 -1.04 22.30
N ASP A 166 25.93 -2.14 21.78
CA ASP A 166 26.81 -3.07 22.50
C ASP A 166 28.14 -3.13 21.74
N GLU A 167 29.23 -2.72 22.39
CA GLU A 167 30.57 -2.68 21.79
C GLU A 167 31.12 -4.09 21.47
N ASN A 168 30.55 -5.13 22.10
CA ASN A 168 30.96 -6.52 21.88
C ASN A 168 30.08 -7.25 20.87
N ASP A 169 28.94 -6.66 20.46
CA ASP A 169 28.02 -7.23 19.49
C ASP A 169 27.52 -6.17 18.48
N PRO A 170 28.21 -6.00 17.34
CA PRO A 170 27.77 -5.09 16.28
C PRO A 170 26.36 -5.41 15.73
N ALA A 171 25.89 -6.66 15.84
CA ALA A 171 24.54 -7.01 15.39
C ALA A 171 23.46 -6.37 16.27
N PHE A 172 23.77 -6.08 17.53
CA PHE A 172 22.88 -5.36 18.43
C PHE A 172 22.60 -3.94 17.90
N ALA A 173 23.65 -3.18 17.56
CA ALA A 173 23.52 -1.84 16.99
C ALA A 173 22.76 -1.86 15.66
N ALA A 174 23.11 -2.79 14.76
CA ALA A 174 22.45 -2.96 13.47
C ALA A 174 20.94 -3.24 13.61
N THR A 175 20.55 -4.08 14.58
CA THR A 175 19.13 -4.40 14.85
C THR A 175 18.31 -3.14 15.16
N TYR A 176 18.87 -2.19 15.92
CA TYR A 176 18.16 -0.95 16.24
C TYR A 176 18.19 0.08 15.10
N VAL A 177 19.19 0.03 14.23
CA VAL A 177 19.18 0.82 12.99
C VAL A 177 18.09 0.31 12.04
N ASP A 178 17.98 -1.00 11.83
CA ASP A 178 16.91 -1.60 11.03
C ASP A 178 15.52 -1.27 11.61
N ALA A 179 15.40 -1.31 12.94
CA ALA A 179 14.17 -0.92 13.63
C ALA A 179 13.82 0.57 13.42
N LEU A 180 14.81 1.46 13.35
CA LEU A 180 14.59 2.86 13.02
C LEU A 180 14.11 3.03 11.57
N GLU A 181 14.68 2.27 10.62
CA GLU A 181 14.22 2.26 9.23
C GLU A 181 12.78 1.74 9.11
N GLU A 182 12.41 0.73 9.88
CA GLU A 182 11.02 0.25 10.00
C GLU A 182 10.08 1.38 10.44
N LEU A 183 10.45 2.14 11.47
CA LEU A 183 9.66 3.28 11.98
C LEU A 183 9.53 4.40 10.94
N VAL A 184 10.57 4.63 10.14
CA VAL A 184 10.54 5.59 9.03
C VAL A 184 9.62 5.10 7.92
N ALA A 185 9.72 3.82 7.52
CA ALA A 185 8.86 3.21 6.51
C ALA A 185 7.37 3.26 6.90
N LYS A 186 7.08 3.06 8.20
CA LYS A 186 5.73 3.17 8.78
C LYS A 186 5.29 4.62 9.06
N ARG A 187 6.12 5.63 8.73
CA ARG A 187 5.86 7.08 8.94
C ARG A 187 5.63 7.47 10.40
N LEU A 188 6.18 6.70 11.33
CA LEU A 188 6.16 7.01 12.76
C LEU A 188 7.32 7.90 13.17
N VAL A 189 8.44 7.78 12.46
CA VAL A 189 9.63 8.62 12.59
C VAL A 189 9.90 9.31 11.24
N ARG A 190 10.47 10.51 11.29
CA ARG A 190 10.97 11.26 10.14
C ARG A 190 12.44 11.58 10.33
N ARG A 191 13.25 11.41 9.29
CA ARG A 191 14.62 11.90 9.26
C ARG A 191 14.63 13.43 9.11
N GLU A 192 15.30 14.10 10.03
CA GLU A 192 15.60 15.53 9.96
C GLU A 192 17.01 15.72 9.35
N ALA A 193 17.60 16.91 9.51
CA ALA A 193 18.95 17.16 9.01
C ALA A 193 20.02 16.40 9.82
N GLY A 194 21.04 15.90 9.12
CA GLY A 194 22.21 15.26 9.71
C GLY A 194 21.87 13.93 10.40
N ILE A 195 22.17 13.87 11.70
CA ILE A 195 22.02 12.69 12.56
C ILE A 195 20.66 12.60 13.26
N LEU A 196 19.82 13.63 13.14
CA LEU A 196 18.58 13.76 13.92
C LEU A 196 17.38 13.13 13.19
N TYR A 197 16.55 12.45 13.96
CA TYR A 197 15.25 11.92 13.59
C TYR A 197 14.21 12.36 14.62
N SER A 198 12.99 12.63 14.17
CA SER A 198 11.90 13.09 15.03
C SER A 198 10.64 12.24 14.88
N LEU A 199 9.93 11.99 15.99
CA LEU A 199 8.62 11.37 15.95
C LEU A 199 7.62 12.23 15.17
N THR A 200 6.80 11.58 14.36
CA THR A 200 5.62 12.21 13.76
C THR A 200 4.49 12.28 14.78
N GLY A 201 3.42 13.02 14.48
CA GLY A 201 2.22 13.03 15.32
C GLY A 201 1.57 11.65 15.48
N ALA A 202 1.73 10.76 14.49
CA ALA A 202 1.32 9.36 14.62
C ALA A 202 2.26 8.58 15.55
N GLY A 203 3.58 8.79 15.41
CA GLY A 203 4.60 8.23 16.29
C GLY A 203 4.36 8.54 17.76
N PHE A 204 4.12 9.82 18.11
CA PHE A 204 3.83 10.22 19.50
C PHE A 204 2.61 9.52 20.10
N ARG A 205 1.53 9.35 19.33
CA ARG A 205 0.31 8.67 19.83
C ARG A 205 0.58 7.21 20.15
N ILE A 206 1.35 6.52 19.32
CA ILE A 206 1.69 5.11 19.52
C ILE A 206 2.67 4.97 20.67
N ALA A 207 3.75 5.76 20.67
CA ALA A 207 4.77 5.76 21.72
C ALA A 207 4.19 5.94 23.13
N ARG A 208 3.27 6.90 23.30
CA ARG A 208 2.60 7.13 24.60
C ARG A 208 1.72 5.97 25.02
N ARG A 209 0.92 5.40 24.11
CA ARG A 209 0.09 4.22 24.41
C ARG A 209 0.94 3.02 24.84
N LEU A 210 2.06 2.78 24.16
CA LEU A 210 2.99 1.70 24.52
C LEU A 210 3.60 1.93 25.90
N LYS A 211 4.02 3.17 26.19
CA LYS A 211 4.57 3.55 27.51
C LYS A 211 3.54 3.37 28.63
N ASP A 212 2.30 3.84 28.43
CA ASP A 212 1.22 3.72 29.40
C ASP A 212 0.84 2.25 29.67
N PHE A 213 0.82 1.41 28.62
CA PHE A 213 0.56 -0.01 28.74
C PHE A 213 1.64 -0.75 29.56
N MET A 214 2.91 -0.38 29.39
CA MET A 214 4.01 -0.96 30.17
C MET A 214 3.94 -0.58 31.64
N ILE A 215 3.66 0.71 31.95
CA ILE A 215 3.58 1.20 33.33
C ILE A 215 2.36 0.60 34.07
N GLY A 216 1.26 0.37 33.38
CA GLY A 216 0.04 -0.22 33.96
C GLY A 216 0.13 -1.72 34.27
N ASN A 217 1.17 -2.41 33.80
CA ASN A 217 1.36 -3.85 33.99
C ASN A 217 2.38 -4.19 35.09
N GLU A 218 2.96 -3.18 35.74
CA GLU A 218 3.91 -3.30 36.86
C GLU A 218 3.26 -3.01 38.23
N GLY A 219 1.93 -2.91 38.30
CA GLY A 219 1.15 -2.59 39.51
C GLY A 219 0.25 -3.72 39.99
#